data_AF-A0A831PF68-F1
#
_entry.id   AF-A0A831PF68-F1
#
_cell.length_a   1.000
_cell.length_b   1.000
_cell.length_c   1.000
_cell.angle_alpha   90.00
_cell.angle_beta   90.00
_cell.angle_gamma   90.00
#
_symmetry.space_group_name_H-M   'P 1'
#
loop_
_entity.id
_entity.type
_entity.pdbx_description
1 polymer ?
#
loop_
_entity_poly.entity_id
_entity_poly.type
_entity_poly.pdbx_seq_one_letter_code
_entity_poly.pdbx_strand_id
1 'polypeptide(L)'
;MEKVSVLTADGREAELRIRSRRRVAVRADQLPSPPPPRMRLMCNGEAVELRLTWDKPVHGFYVYYVPAEDYGALASALENRRVRCVLFV
;
A
#
# COMPACT_ATOMS: atom_id res chain seq x y z
N MET A 1 5.54 -13.04 4.43
CA MET A 1 4.88 -11.97 3.65
C MET A 1 3.53 -11.77 4.27
N GLU A 2 3.25 -10.58 4.77
CA GLU A 2 2.00 -10.28 5.48
C GLU A 2 0.98 -9.69 4.51
N LYS A 3 -0.29 -10.07 4.70
CA LYS A 3 -1.43 -9.58 3.91
C LYS A 3 -2.30 -8.72 4.81
N VAL A 4 -2.67 -7.55 4.33
CA VAL A 4 -3.54 -6.61 5.04
C VAL A 4 -4.62 -6.14 4.10
N SER A 5 -5.88 -6.25 4.53
CA SER A 5 -7.00 -5.64 3.83
C SER A 5 -7.15 -4.20 4.32
N VAL A 6 -7.18 -3.26 3.39
CA VAL A 6 -7.40 -1.84 3.68
C VAL A 6 -8.59 -1.34 2.88
N LEU A 7 -9.23 -0.28 3.35
CA LEU A 7 -10.25 0.40 2.56
C LEU A 7 -9.57 1.38 1.62
N THR A 8 -10.08 1.52 0.41
CA THR A 8 -9.72 2.63 -0.47
C THR A 8 -10.58 3.85 -0.14
N ALA A 9 -10.18 5.04 -0.59
CA ALA A 9 -10.92 6.28 -0.34
C ALA A 9 -12.36 6.28 -0.90
N ASP A 10 -12.63 5.45 -1.91
CA ASP A 10 -13.97 5.22 -2.49
C ASP A 10 -14.74 4.08 -1.80
N GLY A 11 -14.21 3.52 -0.70
CA GLY A 11 -14.90 2.54 0.14
C GLY A 11 -14.77 1.07 -0.32
N ARG A 12 -13.98 0.78 -1.35
CA ARG A 12 -13.67 -0.60 -1.76
C ARG A 12 -12.60 -1.21 -0.87
N GLU A 13 -12.51 -2.53 -0.85
CA GLU A 13 -11.38 -3.22 -0.21
C GLU A 13 -10.23 -3.42 -1.18
N ALA A 14 -9.01 -3.13 -0.72
CA ALA A 14 -7.76 -3.42 -1.42
C ALA A 14 -6.88 -4.36 -0.58
N GLU A 15 -6.31 -5.39 -1.23
CA GLU A 15 -5.35 -6.30 -0.61
C GLU A 15 -3.94 -5.72 -0.76
N LEU A 16 -3.31 -5.35 0.35
CA LEU A 16 -1.90 -4.99 0.41
C LEU A 16 -1.06 -6.19 0.86
N ARG A 17 0.04 -6.43 0.15
CA ARG A 17 1.05 -7.41 0.51
C ARG A 17 2.33 -6.71 0.93
N ILE A 18 2.62 -6.75 2.22
CA ILE A 18 3.85 -6.16 2.75
C ILE A 18 5.00 -7.13 2.53
N ARG A 19 6.03 -6.63 1.83
CA ARG A 19 7.24 -7.37 1.48
C ARG A 19 8.45 -6.74 2.17
N SER A 20 9.51 -7.53 2.29
CA SER A 20 10.82 -7.07 2.75
C SER A 20 11.35 -5.92 1.89
N ARG A 21 12.28 -5.13 2.46
CA ARG A 21 12.94 -4.00 1.78
C ARG A 21 11.99 -2.85 1.42
N ARG A 22 11.02 -2.55 2.29
CA ARG A 22 10.11 -1.40 2.15
C ARG A 22 9.26 -1.45 0.88
N ARG A 23 8.69 -2.62 0.59
CA ARG A 23 7.88 -2.83 -0.61
C ARG A 23 6.48 -3.28 -0.25
N VAL A 24 5.51 -2.73 -0.97
CA VAL A 24 4.10 -3.09 -0.87
C VAL A 24 3.65 -3.54 -2.25
N ALA A 25 3.01 -4.71 -2.34
CA ALA A 25 2.39 -5.16 -3.57
C ALA A 25 0.87 -4.99 -3.47
N VAL A 26 0.26 -4.45 -4.53
CA VAL A 26 -1.19 -4.26 -4.67
C VAL A 26 -1.63 -5.02 -5.92
N ARG A 27 -2.81 -5.67 -5.87
CA ARG A 27 -3.30 -6.39 -7.05
C ARG A 27 -3.63 -5.41 -8.18
N ALA A 28 -3.31 -5.81 -9.40
CA ALA A 28 -3.51 -4.97 -10.58
C ALA A 28 -4.99 -4.71 -10.89
N ASP A 29 -5.87 -5.67 -10.58
CA ASP A 29 -7.33 -5.57 -10.77
C ASP A 29 -8.02 -4.68 -9.72
N GLN A 30 -7.33 -4.31 -8.64
CA GLN A 30 -7.82 -3.41 -7.60
C GLN A 30 -7.43 -1.94 -7.83
N LEU A 31 -6.54 -1.69 -8.79
CA LEU A 31 -6.03 -0.36 -9.13
C LEU A 31 -6.64 0.15 -10.45
N PRO A 32 -6.72 1.48 -10.62
CA PRO A 32 -7.07 2.05 -11.92
C PRO A 32 -6.00 1.68 -12.97
N SER A 33 -6.41 1.73 -14.23
CA SER A 33 -5.52 1.58 -15.38
C SER A 33 -5.41 2.91 -16.11
N PRO A 34 -4.22 3.52 -16.21
CA PRO A 34 -2.92 3.06 -15.70
C PRO A 34 -2.81 3.14 -14.16
N PRO A 35 -1.90 2.36 -13.53
CA PRO A 35 -1.70 2.43 -12.08
C PRO A 35 -1.19 3.82 -11.68
N PRO A 36 -1.57 4.35 -10.51
CA PRO A 36 -1.06 5.63 -10.07
C PRO A 36 0.44 5.52 -9.76
N PRO A 37 1.25 6.52 -10.14
CA PRO A 37 2.68 6.55 -9.83
C PRO A 37 2.94 6.77 -8.33
N ARG A 38 1.99 7.39 -7.62
CA ARG A 38 2.05 7.65 -6.18
C ARG A 38 0.70 7.39 -5.56
N MET A 39 0.69 6.73 -4.41
CA MET A 39 -0.49 6.54 -3.57
C MET A 39 -0.15 6.93 -2.14
N ARG A 40 -1.14 7.13 -1.28
CA ARG A 40 -0.93 7.36 0.16
C ARG A 40 -1.74 6.36 0.96
N LEU A 41 -1.10 5.73 1.93
CA LEU A 41 -1.78 4.92 2.91
C LEU A 41 -1.89 5.71 4.21
N MET A 42 -3.11 6.10 4.57
CA MET A 42 -3.38 6.81 5.82
C MET A 42 -3.66 5.80 6.93
N CYS A 43 -2.79 5.72 7.94
CA CYS A 43 -2.95 4.83 9.09
C CYS A 43 -2.94 5.65 10.37
N ASN A 44 -4.04 5.62 11.14
CA ASN A 44 -4.14 6.36 12.41
C ASN A 44 -3.77 7.86 12.34
N GLY A 45 -4.07 8.52 11.22
CA GLY A 45 -3.74 9.94 10.98
C GLY A 45 -2.34 10.19 10.40
N GLU A 46 -1.47 9.18 10.34
CA GLU A 46 -0.18 9.26 9.66
C GLU A 46 -0.31 8.89 8.18
N ALA A 47 0.44 9.61 7.32
CA ALA A 47 0.46 9.40 5.89
C ALA A 47 1.72 8.62 5.50
N VAL A 48 1.56 7.48 4.83
CA VAL A 48 2.65 6.69 4.25
C VAL A 48 2.62 6.83 2.74
N GLU A 49 3.67 7.38 2.12
CA GLU A 49 3.75 7.47 0.67
C GLU A 49 4.13 6.11 0.05
N LEU A 50 3.45 5.74 -1.03
CA LEU A 50 3.73 4.56 -1.84
C LEU A 50 4.13 5.02 -3.25
N ARG A 51 5.34 4.68 -3.70
CA ARG A 51 5.87 5.06 -5.02
C ARG A 51 5.95 3.87 -5.96
N LEU A 52 5.33 3.93 -7.12
CA LEU A 52 5.34 2.83 -8.10
C LEU A 52 6.79 2.51 -8.50
N THR A 53 7.16 1.22 -8.42
CA THR A 53 8.52 0.78 -8.75
C THR A 53 8.68 0.49 -10.24
N TRP A 54 7.65 -0.09 -10.86
CA TRP A 54 7.63 -0.46 -12.28
C TRP A 54 6.22 -0.28 -12.83
N ASP A 55 6.14 0.13 -14.09
CA ASP A 55 4.90 0.40 -14.83
C ASP A 55 4.17 -0.86 -15.31
N LYS A 56 4.78 -2.05 -15.16
CA LYS A 56 4.18 -3.34 -15.51
C LYS A 56 3.91 -4.19 -14.26
N PRO A 57 2.75 -4.87 -14.19
CA PRO A 57 2.46 -5.76 -13.09
C PRO A 57 3.28 -7.04 -13.21
N VAL A 58 3.78 -7.53 -12.09
CA VAL A 58 4.52 -8.79 -12.00
C VAL A 58 3.65 -9.80 -11.28
N HIS A 59 3.30 -10.91 -11.96
CA HIS A 59 2.37 -11.93 -11.46
C HIS A 59 1.03 -11.36 -10.96
N GLY A 60 0.49 -10.34 -11.64
CA GLY A 60 -0.78 -9.70 -11.28
C GLY A 60 -0.69 -8.64 -10.18
N PHE A 61 0.52 -8.19 -9.81
CA PHE A 61 0.73 -7.16 -8.79
C PHE A 61 1.55 -5.99 -9.30
N TYR A 62 1.12 -4.78 -8.95
CA TYR A 62 2.01 -3.61 -8.98
C TYR A 62 2.77 -3.53 -7.67
N VAL A 63 4.05 -3.17 -7.77
CA VAL A 63 4.94 -3.04 -6.61
C VAL A 63 5.22 -1.58 -6.35
N TYR A 64 5.01 -1.17 -5.12
CA TYR A 64 5.28 0.16 -4.62
C TYR A 64 6.40 0.10 -3.59
N TYR A 65 7.27 1.10 -3.63
CA TYR A 65 8.30 1.34 -2.63
C TYR A 65 7.81 2.36 -1.61
N VAL A 66 8.14 2.12 -0.35
CA VAL A 66 7.84 3.00 0.79
C VAL A 66 9.13 3.76 1.13
N PRO A 67 9.12 5.11 1.16
CA PRO A 67 10.26 5.91 1.62
C PRO A 67 10.76 5.50 3.02
N ALA A 68 12.00 5.87 3.34
CA ALA A 68 12.61 5.48 4.61
C ALA A 68 11.88 6.13 5.79
N GLU A 69 11.55 7.40 5.61
CA GLU A 69 10.83 8.24 6.56
C GLU A 69 9.46 7.65 6.94
N ASP A 70 8.75 7.06 5.97
CA ASP A 70 7.39 6.56 6.16
C ASP A 70 7.34 5.08 6.58
N TYR A 71 8.46 4.36 6.46
CA TYR A 71 8.46 2.92 6.74
C TYR A 71 8.27 2.62 8.23
N GLY A 72 8.72 3.50 9.12
CA GLY A 72 8.49 3.36 10.56
C GLY A 72 7.00 3.42 10.91
N ALA A 73 6.28 4.39 10.33
CA ALA A 73 4.83 4.53 10.46
C ALA A 73 4.09 3.28 9.95
N LEU A 74 4.49 2.79 8.77
CA LEU A 74 3.93 1.55 8.21
C LEU A 74 4.20 0.34 9.12
N ALA A 75 5.43 0.16 9.60
CA ALA A 75 5.78 -0.96 10.48
C ALA A 75 4.96 -0.94 11.79
N SER A 76 4.85 0.24 12.41
CA SER A 76 4.03 0.44 13.62
C SER A 76 2.55 0.13 13.37
N ALA A 77 2.00 0.58 12.24
CA ALA A 77 0.63 0.29 11.85
C ALA A 77 0.37 -1.22 11.64
N LEU A 78 1.35 -1.96 11.11
CA LEU A 78 1.25 -3.40 10.88
C LEU A 78 1.33 -4.22 12.17
N GLU A 79 2.18 -3.82 13.11
CA GLU A 79 2.26 -4.45 14.43
C GLU A 79 0.93 -4.32 15.18
N ASN A 80 0.25 -3.19 15.02
CA ASN A 80 -1.02 -2.92 15.66
C ASN A 80 -2.21 -3.26 14.76
N ARG A 81 -2.60 -4.54 14.74
CA ARG A 81 -3.74 -5.09 13.95
C ARG A 81 -5.10 -4.42 14.16
N ARG A 82 -5.22 -3.48 15.11
CA ARG A 82 -6.42 -2.65 15.33
C ARG A 82 -6.42 -1.36 14.52
N VAL A 83 -5.30 -1.01 13.88
CA VAL A 83 -5.17 0.19 13.07
C VAL A 83 -5.95 0.01 11.78
N ARG A 84 -6.89 0.93 11.53
CA ARG A 84 -7.57 1.04 10.24
C ARG A 84 -6.72 1.92 9.34
N CYS A 85 -6.31 1.37 8.20
CA CYS A 85 -5.64 2.12 7.15
C CYS A 85 -6.57 2.35 5.97
N VAL A 86 -6.45 3.52 5.34
CA VAL A 86 -7.20 3.89 4.14
C VAL A 86 -6.22 4.24 3.01
N LEU A 87 -6.38 3.60 1.86
CA LEU A 87 -5.57 3.81 0.66
C LEU A 87 -6.19 4.89 -0.23
N PHE A 88 -5.40 5.93 -0.48
CA PHE A 88 -5.70 7.01 -1.42
C PHE A 88 -4.90 6.77 -2.69
N VAL A 89 -5.64 6.59 -3.78
CA VAL A 89 -5.19 6.11 -5.09
C VAL A 89 -5.10 7.28 -6.06
#